data_AF-K9RSE0-F1
#
_entry.id   AF-K9RSE0-F1
#
_cell.length_a   1.000
_cell.length_b   1.000
_cell.length_c   1.000
_cell.angle_alpha   90.00
_cell.angle_beta   90.00
_cell.angle_gamma   90.00
#
_symmetry.space_group_name_H-M   'P 1'
#
loop_
_entity.id
_entity.type
_entity.pdbx_description
1 polymer ?
#
loop_
_entity_poly.entity_id
_entity_poly.type
_entity_poly.pdbx_seq_one_letter_code
_entity_poly.pdbx_strand_id
1 'polypeptide(L)' 'MANKYKVGDRIMPINQAAKELEKELGMKGCSRDRVRLKIQNSWRFKWQEGVHFVRSGKGITALNIDAIKREVLKS' A
#
# COMPACT_ATOMS: atom_id res chain seq x y z
N MET A 1 20.23 6.62 -3.60
CA MET A 1 18.80 6.24 -3.64
C MET A 1 18.00 7.31 -2.92
N ALA A 2 17.24 8.13 -3.64
CA ALA A 2 16.42 9.17 -3.02
C ALA A 2 15.24 8.49 -2.31
N ASN A 3 15.14 8.64 -0.99
CA ASN A 3 13.96 8.26 -0.24
C ASN A 3 12.77 9.05 -0.80
N LYS A 4 11.90 8.38 -1.56
CA LYS A 4 10.67 8.98 -2.13
C LYS A 4 9.53 9.02 -1.10
N TYR A 5 9.84 8.86 0.18
CA TYR A 5 8.89 9.00 1.26
C TYR A 5 8.59 10.48 1.47
N LYS A 6 7.31 10.83 1.44
CA LYS A 6 6.90 12.12 1.98
C LYS A 6 6.98 12.04 3.50
N VAL A 7 7.65 13.02 4.11
CA VAL A 7 7.69 13.15 5.56
C VAL A 7 6.25 13.22 6.08
N GLY A 8 5.89 12.30 6.99
CA GLY A 8 4.54 12.19 7.56
C GLY A 8 3.72 10.99 7.05
N ASP A 9 4.21 10.23 6.08
CA ASP A 9 3.51 9.03 5.59
C ASP A 9 3.56 7.88 6.61
N ARG A 10 2.39 7.28 6.91
CA ARG A 10 2.31 6.09 7.76
C ARG A 10 2.72 4.84 6.99
N ILE A 11 3.92 4.37 7.29
CA ILE A 11 4.45 3.08 6.84
C ILE A 11 4.21 2.06 7.93
N MET A 12 3.53 0.96 7.62
CA MET A 12 3.31 -0.10 8.59
C MET A 12 3.40 -1.50 7.98
N PRO A 13 3.62 -2.54 8.81
CA PRO A 13 3.75 -3.91 8.34
C PRO A 13 2.52 -4.34 7.55
N ILE A 14 2.72 -5.15 6.51
CA ILE A 14 1.67 -5.51 5.56
C ILE A 14 0.41 -6.10 6.23
N ASN A 15 0.57 -6.85 7.33
CA ASN A 15 -0.54 -7.46 8.06
C ASN A 15 -1.41 -6.43 8.79
N GLN A 16 -0.80 -5.35 9.30
CA GLN A 16 -1.54 -4.24 9.91
C GLN A 16 -2.09 -3.31 8.83
N ALA A 17 -1.29 -3.03 7.80
CA ALA A 17 -1.70 -2.15 6.71
C ALA A 17 -2.88 -2.68 5.92
N ALA A 18 -2.96 -3.99 5.71
CA ALA A 18 -4.10 -4.61 5.09
C ALA A 18 -5.39 -4.30 5.86
N LYS A 19 -5.42 -4.53 7.18
CA LYS A 19 -6.61 -4.28 8.01
C LYS A 19 -7.03 -2.81 8.03
N GLU A 20 -6.06 -1.89 8.11
CA GLU A 20 -6.33 -0.45 8.05
C GLU A 20 -6.91 -0.05 6.69
N LEU A 21 -6.31 -0.52 5.59
CA LEU A 21 -6.82 -0.26 4.23
C LEU A 21 -8.20 -0.89 4.01
N GLU A 22 -8.49 -2.08 4.56
CA GLU A 22 -9.83 -2.68 4.51
C GLU A 22 -10.86 -1.80 5.19
N LYS A 23 -10.55 -1.35 6.41
CA LYS A 23 -11.44 -0.54 7.23
C LYS A 23 -11.70 0.81 6.58
N GLU A 24 -10.65 1.47 6.10
CA GLU A 24 -10.74 2.81 5.56
C GLU A 24 -11.27 2.87 4.12
N LEU A 25 -11.02 1.84 3.30
CA LEU A 25 -11.53 1.77 1.92
C LEU A 25 -12.81 0.94 1.81
N GLY A 26 -13.35 0.42 2.93
CA GLY A 26 -14.57 -0.39 2.95
C GLY A 26 -14.46 -1.74 2.23
N MET A 27 -13.23 -2.23 1.99
CA MET A 27 -12.98 -3.46 1.25
C MET A 27 -12.83 -4.64 2.21
N LYS A 28 -13.67 -5.68 2.12
CA LYS A 28 -13.48 -6.93 2.89
C LYS A 28 -12.52 -7.91 2.19
N GLY A 29 -11.56 -8.46 2.92
CA GLY A 29 -10.72 -9.59 2.51
C GLY A 29 -9.44 -9.24 1.76
N CYS A 30 -8.70 -8.23 2.18
CA CYS A 30 -7.33 -7.90 1.77
C CYS A 30 -6.31 -8.88 2.38
N SER A 31 -6.31 -10.13 1.90
CA SER A 31 -5.11 -10.96 2.06
C SER A 31 -3.93 -10.26 1.36
N ARG A 32 -2.68 -10.51 1.80
CA ARG A 32 -1.47 -9.93 1.18
C ARG A 32 -1.49 -10.02 -0.35
N ASP A 33 -1.92 -11.16 -0.87
CA ASP A 33 -2.01 -11.43 -2.30
C ASP A 33 -3.25 -10.80 -2.95
N ARG A 34 -4.37 -10.62 -2.24
CA ARG A 34 -5.51 -9.82 -2.74
C ARG A 34 -5.26 -8.33 -2.70
N VAL A 35 -4.51 -7.83 -1.71
CA VAL A 35 -3.95 -6.49 -1.73
C VAL A 35 -3.12 -6.42 -3.00
N ARG A 36 -2.06 -7.21 -3.14
CA ARG A 36 -1.23 -7.26 -4.36
C ARG A 36 -2.01 -7.41 -5.68
N LEU A 37 -3.09 -8.18 -5.74
CA LEU A 37 -3.95 -8.32 -6.92
C LEU A 37 -4.84 -7.10 -7.14
N LYS A 38 -5.46 -6.52 -6.10
CA LYS A 38 -6.24 -5.27 -6.20
C LYS A 38 -5.36 -4.07 -6.54
N ILE A 39 -4.14 -4.07 -5.99
CA ILE A 39 -3.00 -3.22 -6.35
C ILE A 39 -2.73 -3.30 -7.86
N GLN A 40 -2.62 -4.52 -8.41
CA GLN A 40 -2.23 -4.72 -9.82
C GLN A 40 -3.38 -4.57 -10.82
N ASN A 41 -4.62 -4.91 -10.46
CA ASN A 41 -5.72 -5.06 -11.41
C ASN A 41 -6.94 -4.15 -11.16
N SER A 42 -6.96 -3.32 -10.11
CA SER A 42 -8.17 -2.54 -9.78
C SER A 42 -7.95 -1.10 -9.35
N TRP A 43 -6.71 -0.60 -9.25
CA TRP A 43 -6.46 0.82 -8.94
C TRP A 43 -5.85 1.54 -10.14
N ARG A 44 -6.33 2.76 -10.40
CA ARG A 44 -5.99 3.59 -11.57
C ARG A 44 -4.52 4.07 -11.59
N PHE A 45 -3.71 3.76 -10.58
CA PHE A 45 -2.34 4.24 -10.44
C PHE A 45 -1.31 3.11 -10.38
N LYS A 46 -0.09 3.43 -10.83
CA LYS A 46 1.03 2.49 -10.86
C LYS A 46 1.70 2.41 -9.49
N TRP A 47 1.84 1.19 -9.01
CA TRP A 47 2.53 0.90 -7.76
C TRP A 47 4.04 1.08 -7.87
N GLN A 48 4.60 1.77 -6.89
CA GLN A 48 6.02 2.10 -6.84
C GLN A 48 6.62 1.68 -5.49
N GLU A 49 7.70 0.92 -5.57
CA GLU A 49 8.52 0.56 -4.41
C GLU A 49 9.19 1.80 -3.81
N GLY A 50 9.26 1.88 -2.48
CA GLY A 50 9.75 3.07 -1.77
C GLY A 50 8.78 4.25 -1.73
N VAL A 51 7.61 4.11 -2.37
CA VAL A 51 6.50 5.09 -2.29
C VAL A 51 5.29 4.44 -1.66
N HIS A 52 4.82 3.33 -2.22
CA HIS A 52 3.59 2.64 -1.80
C HIS A 52 3.86 1.41 -0.92
N PHE A 53 5.01 0.78 -1.10
CA PHE A 53 5.38 -0.41 -0.36
C PHE A 53 6.89 -0.52 -0.20
N VAL A 54 7.30 -1.31 0.78
CA VAL A 54 8.69 -1.66 1.07
C VAL A 54 8.85 -3.15 0.89
N ARG A 55 9.91 -3.55 0.18
CA ARG A 55 10.29 -4.95 0.06
C ARG A 55 11.56 -5.23 0.84
N SER A 56 11.65 -6.45 1.32
CA SER A 56 12.89 -7.08 1.78
C SER A 56 13.17 -8.28 0.88
N GLY A 57 14.31 -8.94 1.04
CA GLY A 57 14.72 -10.09 0.22
C GLY A 57 13.72 -11.26 0.20
N LYS A 58 12.71 -11.27 1.10
CA LYS A 58 11.64 -12.26 1.18
C LYS A 58 10.28 -11.80 0.64
N GLY A 59 10.17 -10.58 0.11
CA GLY A 59 8.94 -10.00 -0.46
C GLY A 59 8.52 -8.67 0.19
N ILE A 60 7.24 -8.29 0.00
CA ILE A 60 6.69 -7.04 0.56
C ILE A 60 6.56 -7.18 2.07
N THR A 61 7.18 -6.27 2.82
CA THR A 61 7.19 -6.27 4.29
C THR A 61 6.27 -5.20 4.88
N ALA A 62 6.18 -4.05 4.23
CA ALA A 62 5.40 -2.91 4.71
C ALA A 62 4.72 -2.16 3.57
N LEU A 63 3.64 -1.46 3.89
CA LEU A 63 2.89 -0.59 2.96
C LEU A 63 2.85 0.83 3.51
N ASN A 64 2.89 1.81 2.61
CA ASN A 64 2.65 3.21 2.91
C ASN A 64 1.18 3.52 2.63
N ILE A 65 0.38 3.50 3.70
CA ILE A 65 -1.07 3.60 3.61
C ILE A 65 -1.49 4.98 3.10
N ASP A 66 -0.82 6.03 3.54
CA ASP A 66 -1.22 7.39 3.17
C ASP A 66 -0.89 7.71 1.72
N ALA A 67 0.26 7.24 1.20
CA ALA A 67 0.55 7.33 -0.23
C ALA A 67 -0.51 6.58 -1.06
N ILE A 68 -0.82 5.35 -0.66
CA ILE A 68 -1.87 4.55 -1.28
C ILE A 68 -3.21 5.30 -1.29
N LYS A 69 -3.65 5.79 -0.13
CA LYS A 69 -4.92 6.52 0.00
C LYS A 69 -4.97 7.75 -0.87
N ARG A 70 -3.89 8.53 -0.92
CA ARG A 70 -3.83 9.75 -1.75
C ARG A 70 -4.04 9.44 -3.23
N GLU A 71 -3.48 8.33 -3.71
CA GLU A 71 -3.65 7.93 -5.11
C GLU A 71 -5.04 7.32 -5.38
N VAL A 72 -5.60 6.57 -4.40
CA VAL A 72 -6.97 6.04 -4.48
C VAL A 72 -8.02 7.17 -4.46
N LEU A 73 -7.90 8.13 -3.54
CA LEU A 73 -8.88 9.23 -3.37
C LEU A 73 -8.81 10.29 -4.47
N LYS A 74 -7.68 10.39 -5.18
CA LYS A 74 -7.56 11.25 -6.37
C LYS A 74 -8.21 10.66 -7.62
N SER A 75 -8.58 9.37 -7.59
CA SER A 75 -9.09 8.60 -8.73
C SER A 75 -10.60 8.63 -8.87
#